data_AF-A0A936IBT5-F1
#
_entry.id   AF-A0A936IBT5-F1
#
_cell.length_a   1.000
_cell.length_b   1.000
_cell.length_c   1.000
_cell.angle_alpha   90.00
_cell.angle_beta   90.00
_cell.angle_gamma   90.00
#
_symmetry.space_group_name_H-M   'P 1'
#
loop_
_entity.id
_entity.type
_entity.pdbx_description
1 polymer ?
#
loop_
_entity_poly.entity_id
_entity_poly.type
_entity_poly.pdbx_seq_one_letter_code
_entity_poly.pdbx_strand_id
1 'polypeptide(L)'
;MLNKSTYYLFIFLMFLSCKAPKTGLYETVANDVAKIQLVLLKNKKFELHFKDLEEKPEKKYVFKGKWSEQKDKIRLQFKLDKNNLPDLYALFDPNLTEFKSIRILDKENVEFKKTDKTIYIWGISCPKIHIQKNK
;
A
#
# COMPACT_ATOMS: atom_id res chain seq x y z
N MET A 1 51.29 -39.30 -3.66
CA MET A 1 50.21 -38.99 -4.61
C MET A 1 49.11 -38.24 -3.86
N LEU A 2 49.06 -36.91 -4.01
CA LEU A 2 47.98 -36.07 -3.46
C LEU A 2 46.76 -36.17 -4.38
N ASN A 3 45.62 -36.63 -3.86
CA ASN A 3 44.35 -36.53 -4.57
C ASN A 3 43.60 -35.28 -4.10
N LYS A 4 43.62 -34.26 -4.95
CA LYS A 4 42.71 -33.11 -4.91
C LYS A 4 41.41 -33.55 -5.57
N SER A 5 40.27 -33.48 -4.88
CA SER A 5 39.01 -33.28 -5.59
C SER A 5 37.87 -32.79 -4.70
N THR A 6 37.48 -31.56 -5.00
CA THR A 6 36.11 -31.01 -4.96
C THR A 6 35.42 -30.89 -3.61
N TYR A 7 35.69 -29.74 -2.98
CA TYR A 7 34.75 -29.04 -2.12
C TYR A 7 33.51 -28.63 -2.92
N TYR A 8 32.37 -29.28 -2.68
CA TYR A 8 31.07 -28.73 -3.06
C TYR A 8 30.70 -27.63 -2.07
N LEU A 9 30.99 -26.38 -2.46
CA LEU A 9 30.49 -25.20 -1.77
C LEU A 9 28.99 -25.08 -2.04
N PHE A 10 28.18 -25.67 -1.17
CA PHE A 10 26.74 -25.42 -1.08
C PHE A 10 26.53 -23.95 -0.67
N ILE A 11 26.46 -23.04 -1.66
CA ILE A 11 25.96 -21.68 -1.43
C ILE A 11 24.45 -21.79 -1.29
N PHE A 12 24.01 -22.02 -0.05
CA PHE A 12 22.63 -21.86 0.38
C PHE A 12 22.28 -20.38 0.29
N LEU A 13 21.74 -19.95 -0.85
CA LEU A 13 21.14 -18.64 -1.05
C LEU A 13 19.92 -18.55 -0.11
N MET A 14 20.16 -18.11 1.12
CA MET A 14 19.12 -17.55 1.96
C MET A 14 18.57 -16.32 1.22
N PHE A 15 17.43 -16.49 0.55
CA PHE A 15 16.60 -15.37 0.17
C PHE A 15 16.11 -14.70 1.45
N LEU A 16 16.93 -13.79 1.99
CA LEU A 16 16.46 -12.76 2.90
C LEU A 16 15.30 -12.08 2.20
N SER A 17 14.08 -12.34 2.68
CA SER A 17 12.86 -11.66 2.26
C SER A 17 12.95 -10.21 2.74
N CYS A 18 13.83 -9.44 2.11
CA CYS A 18 14.02 -8.03 2.38
C CYS A 18 12.83 -7.31 1.77
N LYS A 19 11.86 -6.92 2.61
CA LYS A 19 10.75 -6.07 2.16
C LYS A 19 11.33 -4.80 1.55
N ALA A 20 10.91 -4.46 0.34
CA ALA A 20 11.41 -3.27 -0.36
C ALA A 20 11.25 -2.02 0.53
N PRO A 21 12.20 -1.08 0.52
CA PRO A 21 12.09 0.13 1.33
C PRO A 21 10.83 0.94 0.98
N LYS A 22 10.24 1.57 2.00
CA LYS A 22 9.10 2.48 1.83
C LYS A 22 9.54 3.79 1.19
N THR A 23 8.68 4.37 0.36
CA THR A 23 8.85 5.71 -0.25
C THR A 23 7.67 6.64 0.01
N GLY A 24 6.52 6.10 0.43
CA GLY A 24 5.37 6.87 0.90
C GLY A 24 4.58 6.06 1.91
N LEU A 25 4.01 6.75 2.90
CA LEU A 25 3.20 6.15 3.95
C LEU A 25 2.07 7.12 4.25
N TYR A 26 0.82 6.65 4.15
CA TYR A 26 -0.37 7.36 4.58
C TYR A 26 -1.09 6.48 5.58
N GLU A 27 -1.42 7.01 6.75
CA GLU A 27 -1.94 6.19 7.84
C GLU A 27 -3.00 6.98 8.62
N THR A 28 -4.07 6.30 9.01
CA THR A 28 -5.11 6.89 9.85
C THR A 28 -4.55 7.40 11.16
N VAL A 29 -5.05 8.54 11.63
CA VAL A 29 -4.92 8.94 13.03
C VAL A 29 -5.80 8.01 13.88
N ALA A 30 -5.49 7.90 15.19
CA ALA A 30 -6.28 7.12 16.13
C ALA A 30 -7.78 7.47 16.02
N ASN A 31 -8.59 6.43 15.79
CA ASN A 31 -10.05 6.48 15.72
C ASN A 31 -10.59 5.10 16.12
N ASP A 32 -11.89 5.01 16.38
CA ASP A 32 -12.55 3.80 16.88
C ASP A 32 -13.19 2.94 15.79
N VAL A 33 -13.08 3.35 14.52
CA VAL A 33 -13.81 2.75 13.39
C VAL A 33 -12.91 1.84 12.56
N ALA A 34 -11.73 2.31 12.15
CA ALA A 34 -10.81 1.53 11.33
C ALA A 34 -9.33 1.93 11.49
N LYS A 35 -8.44 0.99 11.19
CA LYS A 35 -7.01 1.27 10.95
C LYS A 35 -6.71 1.09 9.47
N ILE A 36 -6.29 2.16 8.81
CA ILE A 36 -5.96 2.15 7.37
C ILE A 36 -4.52 2.62 7.18
N GLN A 37 -3.75 1.86 6.38
CA GLN A 37 -2.36 2.19 6.05
C GLN A 37 -2.08 1.92 4.57
N LEU A 38 -1.81 2.97 3.80
CA LEU A 38 -1.31 2.89 2.43
C LEU A 38 0.22 3.05 2.42
N VAL A 39 0.92 2.02 1.96
CA VAL A 39 2.37 1.96 1.86
C VAL A 39 2.80 1.93 0.40
N LEU A 40 3.53 2.95 -0.05
CA LEU A 40 4.17 2.97 -1.36
C LEU A 40 5.62 2.47 -1.21
N LEU A 41 6.00 1.44 -1.95
CA LEU A 41 7.33 0.83 -1.91
C LEU A 41 8.21 1.32 -3.06
N LYS A 42 9.53 1.42 -2.86
CA LYS A 42 10.49 1.86 -3.89
C LYS A 42 10.45 1.02 -5.17
N ASN A 43 10.06 -0.25 -5.08
CA ASN A 43 9.93 -1.16 -6.23
C ASN A 43 8.62 -0.98 -7.02
N LYS A 44 7.95 0.18 -6.91
CA LYS A 44 6.70 0.53 -7.61
C LYS A 44 5.51 -0.38 -7.29
N LYS A 45 5.55 -1.09 -6.16
CA LYS A 45 4.40 -1.80 -5.58
C LYS A 45 3.83 -1.03 -4.40
N PHE A 46 2.55 -1.20 -4.12
CA PHE A 46 1.94 -0.69 -2.89
C PHE A 46 1.18 -1.78 -2.14
N GLU A 47 0.96 -1.54 -0.86
CA GLU A 47 0.05 -2.29 0.00
C GLU A 47 -0.89 -1.32 0.70
N LEU A 48 -2.20 -1.60 0.67
CA LEU A 48 -3.23 -0.93 1.45
C LEU A 48 -3.73 -1.92 2.49
N HIS A 49 -3.36 -1.70 3.74
CA HIS A 49 -3.83 -2.46 4.89
C HIS A 49 -5.09 -1.78 5.42
N PHE A 50 -6.17 -2.53 5.55
CA PHE A 50 -7.43 -2.04 6.08
C PHE A 50 -7.89 -2.99 7.18
N LYS A 51 -8.21 -2.45 8.34
CA LYS A 51 -8.74 -3.20 9.46
C LYS A 51 -10.00 -2.51 9.97
N ASP A 52 -11.12 -3.19 9.88
CA ASP A 52 -12.38 -2.78 10.50
C ASP A 52 -12.32 -3.10 12.01
N LEU A 53 -12.55 -2.09 12.84
CA LEU A 53 -12.54 -2.23 14.31
C LEU A 53 -13.94 -2.43 14.89
N GLU A 54 -15.00 -2.15 14.13
CA GLU A 54 -16.39 -2.29 14.58
C GLU A 54 -16.87 -3.73 14.43
N GLU A 55 -16.40 -4.44 13.40
CA GLU A 55 -16.79 -5.83 13.16
C GLU A 55 -16.15 -6.81 14.18
N LYS A 56 -16.94 -7.80 14.63
CA LYS A 56 -16.48 -8.89 15.53
C LYS A 56 -16.73 -10.26 14.89
N PRO A 57 -15.69 -11.05 14.58
CA PRO A 57 -14.27 -10.75 14.75
C PRO A 57 -13.78 -9.65 13.78
N GLU A 58 -12.76 -8.89 14.20
CA GLU A 58 -12.16 -7.82 13.39
C GLU A 58 -11.73 -8.36 12.02
N LYS A 59 -12.27 -7.79 10.93
CA LYS A 59 -11.84 -8.14 9.58
C LYS A 59 -10.64 -7.33 9.15
N LYS A 60 -9.69 -8.02 8.51
CA LYS A 60 -8.45 -7.45 7.98
C LYS A 60 -8.35 -7.73 6.49
N TYR A 61 -8.09 -6.70 5.71
CA TYR A 61 -7.88 -6.75 4.28
C TYR A 61 -6.50 -6.17 3.93
N VAL A 62 -5.85 -6.79 2.95
CA VAL A 62 -4.59 -6.27 2.38
C VAL A 62 -4.74 -6.21 0.87
N PHE A 63 -5.04 -5.03 0.36
CA PHE A 63 -5.11 -4.79 -1.08
C PHE A 63 -3.72 -4.43 -1.60
N LYS A 64 -3.38 -4.91 -2.79
CA LYS A 64 -2.03 -4.75 -3.36
C LYS A 64 -2.14 -4.26 -4.79
N GLY A 65 -1.06 -3.66 -5.27
CA GLY A 65 -1.02 -3.22 -6.65
C GLY A 65 0.30 -2.58 -7.02
N LYS A 66 0.29 -1.85 -8.13
CA LYS A 66 1.40 -1.04 -8.60
C LYS A 66 1.09 0.42 -8.39
N TRP A 67 2.11 1.23 -8.15
CA TRP A 67 1.96 2.68 -8.15
C TRP A 67 2.95 3.31 -9.12
N SER A 68 2.56 4.43 -9.70
CA SER A 68 3.38 5.22 -10.60
C SER A 68 3.24 6.71 -10.29
N GLU A 69 4.22 7.47 -10.75
CA GLU A 69 4.20 8.92 -10.69
C GLU A 69 3.93 9.45 -12.09
N GLN A 70 2.94 10.33 -12.23
CA GLN A 70 2.64 11.01 -13.48
C GLN A 70 2.58 12.51 -13.20
N LYS A 71 3.60 13.25 -13.63
CA LYS A 71 3.72 14.71 -13.38
C LYS A 71 3.55 15.06 -11.90
N ASP A 72 2.42 15.66 -11.53
CA ASP A 72 2.00 16.11 -10.20
C ASP A 72 1.16 15.07 -9.43
N LYS A 73 0.91 13.90 -10.01
CA LYS A 73 0.01 12.87 -9.47
C LYS A 73 0.71 11.57 -9.12
N ILE A 74 0.16 10.88 -8.13
CA ILE A 74 0.41 9.48 -7.84
C ILE A 74 -0.78 8.69 -8.36
N ARG A 75 -0.52 7.64 -9.15
CA ARG A 75 -1.54 6.70 -9.61
C ARG A 75 -1.34 5.36 -8.93
N LEU A 76 -2.42 4.82 -8.37
CA LEU A 76 -2.47 3.45 -7.84
C LEU A 76 -3.26 2.59 -8.81
N GLN A 77 -2.69 1.47 -9.21
CA GLN A 77 -3.35 0.42 -9.98
C GLN A 77 -3.50 -0.81 -9.08
N PHE A 78 -4.73 -1.04 -8.60
CA PHE A 78 -5.08 -2.16 -7.75
C PHE A 78 -5.07 -3.48 -8.54
N LYS A 79 -4.59 -4.54 -7.89
CA LYS A 79 -4.79 -5.90 -8.36
C LYS A 79 -6.12 -6.40 -7.81
N LEU A 80 -7.08 -6.65 -8.70
CA LEU A 80 -8.36 -7.24 -8.31
C LEU A 80 -8.23 -8.74 -8.04
N ASP A 81 -9.03 -9.25 -7.12
CA ASP A 81 -9.23 -10.68 -6.94
C ASP A 81 -10.31 -11.24 -7.89
N LYS A 82 -10.63 -12.53 -7.75
CA LYS A 82 -11.64 -13.21 -8.57
C LYS A 82 -13.06 -12.65 -8.43
N ASN A 83 -13.33 -11.90 -7.37
CA ASN A 83 -14.62 -11.30 -7.05
C ASN A 83 -14.64 -9.79 -7.38
N ASN A 84 -13.65 -9.29 -8.10
CA ASN A 84 -13.45 -7.86 -8.39
C ASN A 84 -13.21 -6.99 -7.15
N LEU A 85 -12.64 -7.53 -6.07
CA LEU A 85 -12.25 -6.75 -4.90
C LEU A 85 -10.79 -6.27 -5.00
N PRO A 86 -10.46 -5.08 -4.46
CA PRO A 86 -11.36 -4.16 -3.77
C PRO A 86 -12.30 -3.40 -4.70
N ASP A 87 -13.48 -3.06 -4.19
CA ASP A 87 -14.35 -2.05 -4.79
C ASP A 87 -13.81 -0.65 -4.49
N LEU A 88 -13.28 0.02 -5.52
CA LEU A 88 -12.71 1.37 -5.38
C LEU A 88 -13.78 2.44 -5.14
N TYR A 89 -15.03 2.21 -5.56
CA TYR A 89 -16.13 3.14 -5.29
C TYR A 89 -16.56 3.09 -3.84
N ALA A 90 -16.47 1.93 -3.18
CA ALA A 90 -16.69 1.82 -1.75
C ALA A 90 -15.51 2.38 -0.93
N LEU A 91 -14.26 2.09 -1.33
CA LEU A 91 -13.06 2.57 -0.63
C LEU A 91 -12.86 4.08 -0.76
N PHE A 92 -13.30 4.71 -1.85
CA PHE A 92 -13.08 6.12 -2.13
C PHE A 92 -14.40 6.84 -2.44
N ASP A 93 -15.48 6.44 -1.77
CA ASP A 93 -16.81 7.03 -1.94
C ASP A 93 -16.75 8.54 -1.62
N PRO A 94 -17.04 9.42 -2.61
CA PRO A 94 -17.02 10.87 -2.41
C PRO A 94 -18.12 11.38 -1.47
N ASN A 95 -19.10 10.56 -1.09
CA ASN A 95 -20.15 10.93 -0.14
C ASN A 95 -19.73 10.74 1.32
N LEU A 96 -18.65 9.99 1.58
CA LEU A 96 -18.14 9.76 2.93
C LEU A 96 -17.28 10.92 3.46
N THR A 97 -16.96 11.91 2.61
CA THR A 97 -16.16 13.08 3.00
C THR A 97 -16.39 14.24 2.03
N GLU A 98 -16.40 15.47 2.56
CA GLU A 98 -16.42 16.68 1.72
C GLU A 98 -15.10 16.88 0.96
N PHE A 99 -14.03 16.21 1.37
CA PHE A 99 -12.68 16.37 0.82
C PHE A 99 -12.36 15.33 -0.26
N LYS A 100 -12.41 15.76 -1.52
CA LYS A 100 -12.09 14.91 -2.68
C LYS A 100 -10.57 14.86 -2.95
N SER A 101 -9.83 14.11 -2.13
CA SER A 101 -8.38 13.92 -2.32
C SER A 101 -8.02 12.87 -3.37
N ILE A 102 -8.91 11.90 -3.62
CA ILE A 102 -8.68 10.79 -4.53
C ILE A 102 -9.70 10.85 -5.66
N ARG A 103 -9.23 10.69 -6.89
CA ARG A 103 -10.04 10.57 -8.09
C ARG A 103 -10.01 9.12 -8.59
N ILE A 104 -11.19 8.51 -8.69
CA ILE A 104 -11.35 7.21 -9.35
C ILE A 104 -11.29 7.42 -10.86
N LEU A 105 -10.47 6.64 -11.55
CA LEU A 105 -10.32 6.68 -13.01
C LEU A 105 -11.11 5.55 -13.66
N ASP A 106 -11.06 4.37 -13.05
CA ASP A 106 -11.79 3.16 -13.44
C ASP A 106 -11.82 2.18 -12.25
N LYS A 107 -12.27 0.95 -12.49
CA LYS A 107 -12.40 -0.11 -11.47
C LYS A 107 -11.09 -0.56 -10.80
N GLU A 108 -9.95 -0.24 -11.39
CA GLU A 108 -8.61 -0.65 -10.93
C GLU A 108 -7.71 0.54 -10.60
N ASN A 109 -8.03 1.73 -11.09
CA ASN A 109 -7.14 2.87 -11.05
C ASN A 109 -7.74 4.04 -10.28
N VAL A 110 -6.95 4.56 -9.32
CA VAL A 110 -7.19 5.87 -8.70
C VAL A 110 -5.95 6.74 -8.80
N GLU A 111 -6.14 8.04 -8.64
CA GLU A 111 -5.04 8.99 -8.54
C GLU A 111 -5.30 10.09 -7.50
N PHE A 112 -4.23 10.65 -6.96
CA PHE A 112 -4.24 11.79 -6.04
C PHE A 112 -3.00 12.66 -6.26
N LYS A 113 -2.99 13.90 -5.77
CA LYS A 113 -1.85 14.80 -6.00
C LYS A 113 -0.69 14.42 -5.09
N LYS A 114 0.54 14.51 -5.61
CA LYS A 114 1.77 14.28 -4.83
C LYS A 114 1.91 15.23 -3.65
N THR A 115 1.33 16.42 -3.78
CA THR A 115 1.33 17.50 -2.79
C THR A 115 0.33 17.27 -1.67
N ASP A 116 -0.61 16.33 -1.82
CA ASP A 116 -1.62 16.05 -0.80
C ASP A 116 -0.93 15.48 0.43
N LYS A 117 -1.01 16.24 1.52
CA LYS A 117 -0.49 15.84 2.83
C LYS A 117 -1.41 14.85 3.53
N THR A 118 -2.65 14.73 3.06
CA THR A 118 -3.68 13.84 3.59
C THR A 118 -4.51 13.32 2.43
N ILE A 119 -4.81 12.03 2.46
CA ILE A 119 -5.81 11.42 1.59
C ILE A 119 -6.92 10.84 2.44
N TYR A 120 -8.12 10.71 1.88
CA TYR A 120 -9.25 10.09 2.55
C TYR A 120 -9.52 8.71 1.96
N ILE A 121 -9.57 7.70 2.82
CA ILE A 121 -9.87 6.31 2.45
C ILE A 121 -11.02 5.89 3.34
N TRP A 122 -12.12 5.45 2.73
CA TRP A 122 -13.36 5.08 3.42
C TRP A 122 -13.89 6.19 4.33
N GLY A 123 -13.83 7.44 3.85
CA GLY A 123 -14.19 8.64 4.61
C GLY A 123 -13.17 9.07 5.68
N ILE A 124 -12.17 8.25 5.99
CA ILE A 124 -11.25 8.49 7.10
C ILE A 124 -9.96 9.17 6.62
N SER A 125 -9.56 10.22 7.32
CA SER A 125 -8.32 10.96 7.09
C SER A 125 -7.08 10.10 7.31
N CYS A 126 -6.25 9.98 6.27
CA CYS A 126 -4.97 9.27 6.25
C CYS A 126 -3.84 10.27 5.92
N PRO A 127 -3.30 11.00 6.90
CA PRO A 127 -2.15 11.88 6.72
C PRO A 127 -0.90 11.12 6.25
N LYS A 128 -0.10 11.81 5.44
CA LYS A 128 1.22 11.37 4.98
C LYS A 128 2.22 11.43 6.12
N ILE A 129 2.85 10.30 6.42
CA ILE A 129 3.87 10.18 7.45
C ILE A 129 5.24 10.47 6.85
N HIS A 130 6.04 11.30 7.52
CA HIS A 130 7.43 11.51 7.16
C HIS A 130 8.25 10.25 7.43
N ILE A 131 8.67 9.57 6.37
CA ILE A 131 9.56 8.41 6.47
C ILE A 131 10.97 8.94 6.76
N GLN A 132 11.43 8.80 8.01
CA GLN A 132 12.81 9.10 8.35
C GLN A 132 13.72 8.17 7.53
N LYS A 133 14.63 8.75 6.74
CA LYS A 133 15.71 8.01 6.12
C LYS A 133 16.77 7.81 7.19
N ASN A 134 16.88 6.61 7.74
CA ASN A 134 18.09 6.25 8.48
C ASN A 134 19.26 6.38 7.48
N LYS A 135 20.11 7.37 7.73
CA LYS A 135 21.38 7.56 7.02
C LYS A 135 22.37 6.51 7.47
#